data_AF-A0A9P0AG45-F1
#
_entry.id   AF-A0A9P0AG45-F1
#
_cell.length_a   1.000
_cell.length_b   1.000
_cell.length_c   1.000
_cell.angle_alpha   90.00
_cell.angle_beta   90.00
_cell.angle_gamma   90.00
#
_symmetry.space_group_name_H-M   'P 1'
#
loop_
_entity.id
_entity.type
_entity.pdbx_description
1 polymer ?
#
loop_
_entity_poly.entity_id
_entity_poly.type
_entity_poly.pdbx_seq_one_letter_code
_entity_poly.pdbx_strand_id
1 'polypeptide(L)'
;MAENEKEEALSLQKEFEWVLNEEVHAVLNQLQTILVECVRRFPLPLCGNDSPLKQEKFILVAPPDQLKSVVSLSGDSISHAEIAFKIQRQQHVLYRTTIQHDHPWKLHQVQDAGNHLQQALCHIDNIGKNYAFTSSEEVLHILGNILNCLQRGRSSLIVPRKRTIDDLMRSRNMKSLTPNLPEDLAISFYIQSHKLIFAVYQLSNIHGTMKFDTVQAEASIPWLNEVLVLFTVALQLCQQLKDKISVFAQYKDFTIESRSTSQQAC
;
A
#
# COMPACT_ATOMS: atom_id res chain seq x y z
N MET A 1 -46.67 -2.69 26.10
CA MET A 1 -45.30 -2.13 26.24
C MET A 1 -44.28 -3.26 26.19
N ALA A 2 -44.33 -4.24 27.10
CA ALA A 2 -43.45 -5.42 27.09
C ALA A 2 -43.56 -6.34 25.84
N GLU A 3 -44.76 -6.49 25.25
CA GLU A 3 -44.91 -7.27 24.00
C GLU A 3 -44.27 -6.58 22.79
N ASN A 4 -44.43 -5.25 22.66
CA ASN A 4 -43.76 -4.48 21.61
C ASN A 4 -42.23 -4.57 21.71
N GLU A 5 -41.68 -4.48 22.93
CA GLU A 5 -40.23 -4.61 23.15
C GLU A 5 -39.71 -6.01 22.75
N LYS A 6 -40.50 -7.05 22.99
CA LYS A 6 -40.17 -8.42 22.58
C LYS A 6 -40.23 -8.62 21.07
N GLU A 7 -41.22 -8.01 20.41
CA GLU A 7 -41.34 -8.04 18.95
C GLU A 7 -40.20 -7.28 18.26
N GLU A 8 -39.82 -6.11 18.80
CA GLU A 8 -38.69 -5.33 18.34
C GLU A 8 -37.37 -6.10 18.47
N ALA A 9 -37.12 -6.75 19.61
CA ALA A 9 -35.94 -7.59 19.82
C ALA A 9 -35.87 -8.76 18.82
N LEU A 10 -37.01 -9.40 18.52
CA LEU A 10 -37.08 -10.47 17.52
C LEU A 10 -36.83 -9.97 16.10
N SER A 11 -37.31 -8.77 15.76
CA SER A 11 -37.04 -8.15 14.46
C SER A 11 -35.56 -7.84 14.30
N LEU A 12 -34.93 -7.22 15.31
CA LEU A 12 -33.50 -6.91 15.31
C LEU A 12 -32.63 -8.17 15.19
N GLN A 13 -33.01 -9.27 15.85
CA GLN A 13 -32.31 -10.54 15.74
C GLN A 13 -32.37 -11.09 14.30
N LYS A 14 -33.53 -11.05 13.64
CA LYS A 14 -33.69 -11.48 12.25
C LYS A 14 -32.89 -10.59 11.29
N GLU A 15 -32.88 -9.28 11.52
CA GLU A 15 -32.08 -8.34 10.74
C GLU A 15 -30.59 -8.65 10.88
N PHE A 16 -30.11 -8.92 12.10
CA PHE A 16 -28.72 -9.27 12.34
C PHE A 16 -28.32 -10.58 11.65
N GLU A 17 -29.16 -11.61 11.74
CA GLU A 17 -28.95 -12.88 11.04
C GLU A 17 -28.90 -12.71 9.52
N TRP A 18 -29.77 -11.84 8.97
CA TRP A 18 -29.74 -11.51 7.55
C TRP A 18 -28.44 -10.77 7.18
N VAL A 19 -28.00 -9.80 7.96
CA VAL A 19 -26.74 -9.08 7.73
C VAL A 19 -25.55 -10.05 7.72
N LEU A 20 -25.48 -10.94 8.72
CA LEU A 20 -24.39 -11.92 8.83
C LEU A 20 -24.36 -12.89 7.64
N ASN A 21 -25.52 -13.39 7.20
CA ASN A 21 -25.58 -14.46 6.20
C ASN A 21 -25.64 -13.95 4.76
N GLU A 22 -26.24 -12.79 4.50
CA GLU A 22 -26.43 -12.29 3.14
C GLU A 22 -25.49 -11.12 2.83
N GLU A 23 -25.51 -10.07 3.66
CA GLU A 23 -24.81 -8.83 3.36
C GLU A 23 -23.29 -8.97 3.46
N VAL A 24 -22.78 -9.71 4.45
CA VAL A 24 -21.35 -10.00 4.57
C VAL A 24 -20.83 -10.66 3.29
N HIS A 25 -21.51 -11.68 2.77
CA HIS A 25 -21.12 -12.34 1.53
C HIS A 25 -21.20 -11.41 0.33
N ALA A 26 -22.26 -10.60 0.22
CA ALA A 26 -22.40 -9.64 -0.87
C ALA A 26 -21.21 -8.65 -0.92
N VAL A 27 -20.81 -8.12 0.25
CA VAL A 27 -19.68 -7.20 0.35
C VAL A 27 -18.35 -7.90 0.11
N LEU A 28 -18.14 -9.12 0.62
CA LEU A 28 -16.92 -9.89 0.37
C LEU A 28 -16.74 -10.20 -1.13
N ASN A 29 -17.82 -10.54 -1.84
CA ASN A 29 -17.80 -10.73 -3.30
C ASN A 29 -17.46 -9.44 -4.05
N GLN A 30 -18.01 -8.31 -3.59
CA GLN A 30 -17.69 -7.00 -4.16
C GLN A 30 -16.22 -6.62 -3.91
N LEU A 31 -15.70 -6.86 -2.70
CA LEU A 31 -14.29 -6.68 -2.36
C LEU A 31 -13.41 -7.56 -3.26
N GLN A 32 -13.73 -8.84 -3.40
CA GLN A 32 -12.99 -9.76 -4.28
C GLN A 32 -12.91 -9.19 -5.72
N THR A 33 -14.04 -8.72 -6.26
CA THR A 33 -14.10 -8.12 -7.59
C THR A 33 -13.17 -6.90 -7.72
N ILE A 34 -13.17 -6.01 -6.73
CA ILE A 34 -12.29 -4.83 -6.70
C ILE A 34 -10.82 -5.25 -6.62
N LEU A 35 -10.49 -6.22 -5.77
CA LEU A 35 -9.11 -6.66 -5.57
C LEU A 35 -8.56 -7.44 -6.78
N VAL A 36 -9.38 -8.23 -7.46
CA VAL A 36 -9.03 -8.88 -8.73
C VAL A 36 -8.75 -7.84 -9.80
N GLU A 37 -9.56 -6.78 -9.90
CA GLU A 37 -9.28 -5.68 -10.81
C GLU A 37 -7.98 -4.94 -10.44
N CYS A 38 -7.70 -4.79 -9.14
CA CYS A 38 -6.44 -4.22 -8.65
C CYS A 38 -5.23 -5.07 -9.07
N VAL A 39 -5.34 -6.41 -8.98
CA VAL A 39 -4.32 -7.35 -9.45
C VAL A 39 -4.04 -7.20 -10.93
N ARG A 40 -5.07 -7.01 -11.77
CA ARG A 40 -4.89 -6.83 -13.23
C ARG A 40 -4.13 -5.54 -13.59
N ARG A 41 -4.26 -4.51 -12.75
CA ARG A 41 -3.62 -3.20 -12.94
C ARG A 41 -2.22 -3.16 -12.36
N PHE A 42 -1.93 -4.08 -11.44
CA PHE A 42 -0.63 -4.19 -10.81
C PHE A 42 0.39 -4.75 -11.81
N PRO A 43 1.56 -4.12 -12.00
CA PRO A 43 2.53 -4.56 -12.99
C PRO A 43 3.41 -5.68 -12.43
N LEU A 44 2.81 -6.70 -11.82
CA LEU A 44 3.49 -7.88 -11.31
C LEU A 44 2.64 -9.11 -11.66
N PRO A 45 3.27 -10.28 -11.88
CA PRO A 45 2.54 -11.52 -12.05
C PRO A 45 1.97 -11.97 -10.70
N LEU A 46 0.89 -11.32 -10.27
CA LEU A 46 0.18 -11.66 -9.04
C LEU A 46 -0.93 -12.68 -9.37
N CYS A 47 -1.16 -13.64 -8.47
CA CYS A 47 -2.27 -14.60 -8.57
C CYS A 47 -2.33 -15.37 -9.91
N GLY A 48 -1.18 -15.71 -10.50
CA GLY A 48 -1.12 -16.43 -11.78
C GLY A 48 -1.47 -15.59 -13.02
N ASN A 49 -1.51 -14.26 -12.88
CA ASN A 49 -1.67 -13.36 -14.01
C ASN A 49 -0.35 -13.29 -14.81
N ASP A 50 -0.27 -14.03 -15.92
CA ASP A 50 0.89 -14.03 -16.83
C ASP A 50 0.95 -12.80 -17.76
N SER A 51 0.32 -11.70 -17.37
CA SER A 51 0.36 -10.46 -18.15
C SER A 51 1.83 -10.05 -18.37
N PRO A 52 2.27 -9.86 -19.63
CA PRO A 52 3.64 -9.53 -19.91
C PRO A 52 3.99 -8.20 -19.24
N LEU A 53 5.11 -8.19 -18.49
CA LEU A 53 5.61 -6.98 -17.85
C LEU A 53 5.98 -5.96 -18.92
N LYS A 54 5.11 -4.98 -19.13
CA LYS A 54 5.37 -3.87 -20.04
C LYS A 54 6.52 -3.04 -19.49
N GLN A 55 7.55 -2.83 -20.32
CA GLN A 55 8.59 -1.86 -20.02
C GLN A 55 8.11 -0.47 -20.40
N GLU A 56 8.18 0.45 -19.46
CA GLU A 56 7.80 1.85 -19.62
C GLU A 56 9.00 2.76 -19.36
N LYS A 57 9.09 3.85 -20.13
CA LYS A 57 10.19 4.80 -20.06
C LYS A 57 9.71 6.10 -19.42
N PHE A 58 10.37 6.50 -18.34
CA PHE A 58 10.09 7.72 -17.59
C PHE A 58 11.28 8.69 -17.68
N ILE A 59 10.99 9.98 -17.80
CA ILE A 59 11.99 11.04 -17.79
C ILE A 59 11.75 11.87 -16.53
N LEU A 60 12.74 11.92 -15.64
CA LEU A 60 12.71 12.69 -14.41
C LEU A 60 13.70 13.85 -14.55
N VAL A 61 13.22 15.09 -14.42
CA VAL A 61 14.06 16.29 -14.51
C VAL A 61 13.79 17.21 -13.33
N ALA A 62 14.84 17.69 -12.67
CA ALA A 62 14.75 18.72 -11.64
C ALA A 62 15.10 20.10 -12.24
N PRO A 63 14.18 21.08 -12.23
CA PRO A 63 14.47 22.45 -12.67
C PRO A 63 15.45 23.17 -11.72
N PRO A 64 16.35 24.04 -12.22
CA PRO A 64 16.68 24.33 -13.62
C PRO A 64 17.80 23.40 -14.16
N ASP A 65 17.43 22.20 -14.63
CA ASP A 65 18.33 21.20 -15.24
C ASP A 65 19.55 20.82 -14.37
N GLN A 66 19.32 20.74 -13.05
CA GLN A 66 20.33 20.27 -12.10
C GLN A 66 20.44 18.74 -12.09
N LEU A 67 19.36 18.06 -12.50
CA LEU A 67 19.25 16.62 -12.46
C LEU A 67 18.35 16.14 -13.60
N LYS A 68 18.81 15.14 -14.34
CA LYS A 68 18.06 14.43 -15.37
C LYS A 68 18.29 12.93 -15.23
N SER A 69 17.22 12.16 -15.25
CA SER A 69 17.25 10.70 -15.25
C SER A 69 16.26 10.16 -16.27
N VAL A 70 16.67 9.15 -17.03
CA VAL A 70 15.82 8.44 -18.00
C VAL A 70 15.76 6.99 -17.57
N VAL A 71 14.59 6.54 -17.12
CA VAL A 71 14.40 5.27 -16.42
C VAL A 71 13.52 4.33 -17.23
N SER A 72 13.96 3.08 -17.39
CA SER A 72 13.17 1.97 -17.95
C SER A 72 12.66 1.08 -16.82
N LEU A 73 11.39 1.25 -16.45
CA LEU A 73 10.70 0.55 -15.38
C LEU A 73 9.89 -0.62 -15.94
N SER A 74 10.02 -1.80 -15.31
CA SER A 74 9.22 -2.99 -15.60
C SER A 74 8.78 -3.60 -14.27
N GLY A 75 7.51 -3.44 -13.93
CA GLY A 75 6.98 -3.86 -12.64
C GLY A 75 7.66 -3.17 -11.46
N ASP A 76 8.31 -3.97 -10.61
CA ASP A 76 9.11 -3.52 -9.46
C ASP A 76 10.57 -3.20 -9.83
N SER A 77 10.97 -3.32 -11.10
CA SER A 77 12.37 -3.36 -11.51
C SER A 77 12.74 -2.21 -12.43
N ILE A 78 13.68 -1.38 -12.00
CA ILE A 78 14.37 -0.45 -12.89
C ILE A 78 15.50 -1.22 -13.56
N SER A 79 15.22 -1.67 -14.78
CA SER A 79 16.14 -2.46 -15.61
C SER A 79 17.24 -1.63 -16.25
N HIS A 80 16.95 -0.36 -16.52
CA HIS A 80 17.92 0.57 -17.07
C HIS A 80 17.64 1.98 -16.56
N ALA A 81 18.69 2.73 -16.27
CA ALA A 81 18.56 4.16 -16.02
C ALA A 81 19.79 4.90 -16.51
N GLU A 82 19.60 5.98 -17.25
CA GLU A 82 20.65 6.94 -17.57
C GLU A 82 20.52 8.15 -16.65
N ILE A 83 21.56 8.44 -15.86
CA ILE A 83 21.51 9.43 -14.80
C ILE A 83 22.58 10.49 -15.04
N ALA A 84 22.18 11.77 -15.02
CA ALA A 84 23.07 12.91 -15.09
C ALA A 84 22.65 13.99 -14.09
N PHE A 85 23.58 14.46 -13.24
CA PHE A 85 23.29 15.51 -12.27
C PHE A 85 24.50 16.40 -12.00
N LYS A 86 24.24 17.67 -11.69
CA LYS A 86 25.23 18.70 -11.39
C LYS A 86 25.31 18.87 -9.87
N ILE A 87 26.53 18.79 -9.34
CA ILE A 87 26.81 19.05 -7.92
C ILE A 87 27.60 20.33 -7.80
N GLN A 88 27.19 21.22 -6.89
CA GLN A 88 27.91 22.45 -6.60
C GLN A 88 29.02 22.16 -5.59
N ARG A 89 30.28 22.35 -6.02
CA ARG A 89 31.47 22.36 -5.16
C ARG A 89 32.17 23.72 -5.33
N GLN A 90 33.50 23.74 -5.46
CA GLN A 90 34.23 24.94 -5.91
C GLN A 90 33.84 25.35 -7.34
N GLN A 91 33.50 24.37 -8.19
CA GLN A 91 32.88 24.53 -9.51
C GLN A 91 31.72 23.54 -9.65
N HIS A 92 30.81 23.77 -10.60
CA HIS A 92 29.77 22.80 -10.94
C HIS A 92 30.39 21.56 -11.58
N VAL A 93 30.26 20.40 -10.93
CA VAL A 93 30.72 19.11 -11.45
C VAL A 93 29.52 18.32 -11.97
N LEU A 94 29.58 17.88 -13.23
CA LEU A 94 28.57 17.02 -13.84
C LEU A 94 28.95 15.55 -13.65
N TYR A 95 28.10 14.80 -12.94
CA TYR A 95 28.22 13.36 -12.82
C TYR A 95 27.31 12.65 -13.80
N ARG A 96 27.79 11.52 -14.35
CA ARG A 96 27.00 10.60 -15.17
C ARG A 96 27.20 9.19 -14.66
N THR A 97 26.09 8.48 -14.46
CA THR A 97 26.10 7.07 -14.07
C THR A 97 24.90 6.36 -14.71
N THR A 98 24.91 5.03 -14.66
CA THR A 98 23.87 4.20 -15.25
C THR A 98 23.51 3.03 -14.35
N ILE A 99 22.27 2.58 -14.46
CA ILE A 99 21.81 1.26 -13.99
C ILE A 99 21.75 0.35 -15.22
N GLN A 100 22.33 -0.84 -15.11
CA GLN A 100 22.37 -1.83 -16.19
C GLN A 100 21.40 -3.00 -15.91
N HIS A 101 21.01 -3.71 -16.97
CA HIS A 101 20.00 -4.76 -16.93
C HIS A 101 20.40 -5.99 -16.10
N ASP A 102 21.69 -6.29 -16.04
CA ASP A 102 22.27 -7.38 -15.25
C ASP A 102 22.09 -7.15 -13.74
N HIS A 103 22.06 -5.89 -13.30
CA HIS A 103 21.90 -5.51 -11.90
C HIS A 103 20.76 -4.48 -11.72
N PRO A 104 19.49 -4.91 -11.92
CA PRO A 104 18.35 -4.02 -11.89
C PRO A 104 18.08 -3.48 -10.49
N TRP A 105 17.63 -2.23 -10.41
CA TRP A 105 17.27 -1.60 -9.14
C TRP A 105 15.85 -1.96 -8.73
N LYS A 106 15.71 -2.67 -7.60
CA LYS A 106 14.43 -3.20 -7.11
C LYS A 106 13.67 -2.23 -6.19
N LEU A 107 12.43 -1.93 -6.59
CA LEU A 107 11.45 -1.13 -5.85
C LEU A 107 10.61 -2.02 -4.93
N HIS A 108 11.16 -2.31 -3.75
CA HIS A 108 10.53 -3.16 -2.75
C HIS A 108 9.10 -2.71 -2.37
N GLN A 109 8.80 -1.41 -2.45
CA GLN A 109 7.46 -0.86 -2.21
C GLN A 109 6.39 -1.48 -3.11
N VAL A 110 6.71 -1.71 -4.39
CA VAL A 110 5.80 -2.29 -5.38
C VAL A 110 5.57 -3.77 -5.06
N GLN A 111 6.65 -4.51 -4.78
CA GLN A 111 6.57 -5.91 -4.37
C GLN A 111 5.76 -6.09 -3.07
N ASP A 112 6.06 -5.29 -2.05
CA ASP A 112 5.38 -5.35 -0.75
C ASP A 112 3.89 -5.03 -0.89
N ALA A 113 3.53 -4.03 -1.70
CA ALA A 113 2.13 -3.73 -1.98
C ALA A 113 1.41 -4.89 -2.70
N GLY A 114 2.07 -5.51 -3.68
CA GLY A 114 1.55 -6.69 -4.36
C GLY A 114 1.34 -7.89 -3.42
N ASN A 115 2.29 -8.14 -2.52
CA ASN A 115 2.19 -9.23 -1.53
C ASN A 115 0.99 -9.03 -0.58
N HIS A 116 0.79 -7.81 -0.07
CA HIS A 116 -0.36 -7.52 0.80
C HIS A 116 -1.70 -7.61 0.05
N LEU A 117 -1.73 -7.24 -1.24
CA LEU A 117 -2.91 -7.42 -2.08
C LEU A 117 -3.27 -8.89 -2.24
N GLN A 118 -2.28 -9.76 -2.52
CA GLN A 118 -2.49 -11.20 -2.58
C GLN A 118 -2.97 -11.78 -1.25
N GLN A 119 -2.40 -11.32 -0.13
CA GLN A 119 -2.82 -11.78 1.19
C GLN A 119 -4.28 -11.39 1.49
N ALA A 120 -4.71 -10.18 1.12
CA ALA A 120 -6.09 -9.75 1.27
C ALA A 120 -7.05 -10.62 0.43
N LEU A 121 -6.69 -10.94 -0.81
CA LEU A 121 -7.45 -11.87 -1.66
C LEU A 121 -7.54 -13.26 -1.04
N CYS A 122 -6.42 -13.81 -0.56
CA CYS A 122 -6.39 -15.10 0.11
C CYS A 122 -7.34 -15.15 1.32
N HIS A 123 -7.40 -14.09 2.12
CA HIS A 123 -8.37 -14.02 3.23
C HIS A 123 -9.83 -14.08 2.77
N ILE A 124 -10.15 -13.51 1.61
CA ILE A 124 -11.51 -13.57 1.04
C ILE A 124 -11.78 -14.93 0.41
N ASP A 125 -10.85 -15.45 -0.39
CA ASP A 125 -11.01 -16.71 -1.14
C ASP A 125 -11.10 -17.93 -0.23
N ASN A 126 -10.52 -17.87 0.97
CA ASN A 126 -10.65 -18.92 1.98
C ASN A 126 -12.05 -19.00 2.62
N ILE A 127 -12.92 -18.02 2.37
CA ILE A 127 -14.30 -18.03 2.84
C ILE A 127 -15.14 -18.76 1.79
N GLY A 128 -15.68 -19.91 2.16
CA GLY A 128 -16.56 -20.67 1.27
C GLY A 128 -17.80 -19.86 0.88
N LYS A 129 -18.28 -20.01 -0.36
CA LYS A 129 -19.46 -19.28 -0.86
C LYS A 129 -20.74 -19.48 -0.02
N ASN A 130 -20.83 -20.61 0.67
CA ASN A 130 -21.95 -21.00 1.51
C ASN A 130 -21.57 -21.04 2.99
N TYR A 131 -20.53 -20.30 3.38
CA TYR A 131 -20.05 -20.29 4.76
C TYR A 131 -21.08 -19.61 5.65
N ALA A 132 -21.61 -20.30 6.66
CA ALA A 132 -22.54 -19.68 7.60
C ALA A 132 -21.75 -19.04 8.75
N PHE A 133 -21.70 -17.71 8.78
CA PHE A 133 -21.05 -16.99 9.87
C PHE A 133 -21.82 -17.20 11.18
N THR A 134 -21.10 -17.50 12.26
CA THR A 134 -21.70 -17.88 13.54
C THR A 134 -21.72 -16.71 14.53
N SER A 135 -20.82 -15.73 14.36
CA SER A 135 -20.70 -14.59 15.26
C SER A 135 -20.22 -13.32 14.56
N SER A 136 -20.53 -12.17 15.16
CA SER A 136 -19.96 -10.88 14.74
C SER A 136 -18.44 -10.84 14.97
N GLU A 137 -17.94 -11.42 16.06
CA GLU A 137 -16.50 -11.45 16.37
C GLU A 137 -15.69 -12.11 15.27
N GLU A 138 -16.18 -13.23 14.74
CA GLU A 138 -15.61 -13.92 13.60
C GLU A 138 -15.51 -13.01 12.37
N VAL A 139 -16.63 -12.37 12.01
CA VAL A 139 -16.67 -11.44 10.87
C VAL A 139 -15.72 -10.27 11.09
N LEU A 140 -15.72 -9.67 12.29
CA LEU A 140 -14.83 -8.55 12.63
C LEU A 140 -13.36 -8.95 12.59
N HIS A 141 -13.02 -10.18 12.99
CA HIS A 141 -11.66 -10.70 12.90
C HIS A 141 -11.20 -10.81 11.43
N ILE A 142 -12.03 -11.39 10.58
CA ILE A 142 -11.76 -11.54 9.14
C ILE A 142 -11.61 -10.16 8.48
N LEU A 143 -12.55 -9.25 8.72
CA LEU A 143 -12.49 -7.89 8.18
C LEU A 143 -11.27 -7.13 8.71
N GLY A 144 -10.89 -7.35 9.97
CA GLY A 144 -9.66 -6.80 10.54
C GLY A 144 -8.40 -7.25 9.79
N ASN A 145 -8.31 -8.53 9.44
CA ASN A 145 -7.19 -9.06 8.66
C ASN A 145 -7.15 -8.48 7.24
N ILE A 146 -8.30 -8.42 6.57
CA ILE A 146 -8.41 -7.82 5.23
C ILE A 146 -8.02 -6.34 5.26
N LEU A 147 -8.59 -5.55 6.18
CA LEU A 147 -8.26 -4.13 6.34
C LEU A 147 -6.77 -3.91 6.58
N ASN A 148 -6.15 -4.69 7.47
CA ASN A 148 -4.72 -4.55 7.76
C ASN A 148 -3.88 -4.80 6.51
N CYS A 149 -4.19 -5.83 5.72
CA CYS A 149 -3.53 -6.11 4.45
C CYS A 149 -3.68 -4.93 3.48
N LEU A 150 -4.91 -4.45 3.26
CA LEU A 150 -5.18 -3.33 2.36
C LEU A 150 -4.48 -2.04 2.82
N GLN A 151 -4.46 -1.76 4.12
CA GLN A 151 -3.79 -0.58 4.69
C GLN A 151 -2.27 -0.65 4.49
N ARG A 152 -1.66 -1.82 4.73
CA ARG A 152 -0.23 -2.04 4.51
C ARG A 152 0.14 -1.96 3.03
N GLY A 153 -0.69 -2.54 2.16
CA GLY A 153 -0.53 -2.46 0.71
C GLY A 153 -0.53 -1.01 0.21
N ARG A 154 -1.56 -0.23 0.58
CA ARG A 154 -1.66 1.19 0.26
C ARG A 154 -0.50 2.01 0.83
N SER A 155 -0.18 1.81 2.10
CA SER A 155 0.85 2.60 2.80
C SER A 155 2.25 2.36 2.24
N SER A 156 2.52 1.16 1.74
CA SER A 156 3.78 0.82 1.06
C SER A 156 4.05 1.70 -0.18
N LEU A 157 2.98 2.16 -0.85
CA LEU A 157 3.07 3.04 -2.03
C LEU A 157 2.98 4.53 -1.67
N ILE A 158 2.21 4.90 -0.66
CA ILE A 158 2.04 6.32 -0.29
C ILE A 158 3.26 6.86 0.47
N VAL A 159 3.80 6.09 1.42
CA VAL A 159 4.80 6.56 2.37
C VAL A 159 6.17 5.95 2.04
N PRO A 160 7.15 6.75 1.60
CA PRO A 160 8.52 6.27 1.40
C PRO A 160 9.10 5.72 2.70
N ARG A 161 9.80 4.60 2.63
CA ARG A 161 10.52 4.05 3.79
C ARG A 161 11.68 4.97 4.17
N LYS A 162 11.73 5.38 5.44
CA LYS A 162 12.90 6.04 6.00
C LYS A 162 14.07 5.07 5.98
N ARG A 163 15.17 5.47 5.33
CA ARG A 163 16.46 4.76 5.37
C ARG A 163 17.51 5.73 5.87
N THR A 164 18.45 5.23 6.68
CA THR A 164 19.62 6.04 7.02
C THR A 164 20.49 6.23 5.78
N ILE A 165 21.30 7.29 5.77
CA ILE A 165 22.22 7.52 4.65
C ILE A 165 23.24 6.38 4.53
N ASP A 166 23.72 5.86 5.66
CA ASP A 166 24.67 4.74 5.71
C ASP A 166 24.08 3.47 5.09
N ASP A 167 22.81 3.16 5.38
CA ASP A 167 22.10 2.02 4.77
C ASP A 167 21.95 2.22 3.25
N LEU A 168 21.70 3.45 2.81
CA LEU A 168 21.58 3.77 1.40
C LEU A 168 22.91 3.55 0.67
N MET A 169 24.01 4.09 1.21
CA MET A 169 25.35 3.98 0.59
C MET A 169 25.85 2.54 0.53
N ARG A 170 25.52 1.71 1.53
CA ARG A 170 25.91 0.29 1.57
C ARG A 170 24.99 -0.63 0.77
N SER A 171 23.90 -0.10 0.20
CA SER A 171 22.89 -0.89 -0.49
C SER A 171 23.45 -1.54 -1.77
N ARG A 172 22.89 -2.71 -2.15
CA ARG A 172 23.22 -3.38 -3.43
C ARG A 172 22.94 -2.49 -4.64
N ASN A 173 21.91 -1.65 -4.54
CA ASN A 173 21.50 -0.70 -5.55
C ASN A 173 22.57 0.39 -5.83
N MET A 174 23.26 0.88 -4.80
CA MET A 174 24.38 1.82 -5.01
C MET A 174 25.58 1.14 -5.69
N LYS A 175 25.78 -0.15 -5.43
CA LYS A 175 26.87 -0.96 -6.02
C LYS A 175 26.62 -1.39 -7.47
N SER A 176 25.38 -1.28 -7.96
CA SER A 176 25.04 -1.61 -9.36
C SER A 176 25.25 -0.45 -10.34
N LEU A 177 25.71 0.70 -9.84
CA LEU A 177 25.93 1.90 -10.63
C LEU A 177 27.21 1.80 -11.46
N THR A 178 27.13 2.20 -12.73
CA THR A 178 28.28 2.19 -13.63
C THR A 178 28.40 3.54 -14.36
N PRO A 179 29.47 4.35 -14.11
CA PRO A 179 30.48 4.18 -13.06
C PRO A 179 29.92 4.37 -11.65
N ASN A 180 30.63 3.83 -10.65
CA ASN A 180 30.33 4.07 -9.23
C ASN A 180 30.43 5.57 -8.89
N LEU A 181 29.61 6.00 -7.93
CA LEU A 181 29.64 7.36 -7.41
C LEU A 181 30.67 7.50 -6.27
N PRO A 182 31.21 8.72 -6.05
CA PRO A 182 32.01 9.05 -4.88
C PRO A 182 31.33 8.76 -3.54
N GLU A 183 32.11 8.59 -2.47
CA GLU A 183 31.63 8.29 -1.12
C GLU A 183 30.83 9.42 -0.45
N ASP A 184 30.86 10.63 -1.01
CA ASP A 184 30.05 11.76 -0.55
C ASP A 184 28.74 11.93 -1.33
N LEU A 185 28.42 10.99 -2.24
CA LEU A 185 27.21 11.02 -3.06
C LEU A 185 26.42 9.72 -2.94
N ALA A 186 25.12 9.86 -2.70
CA ALA A 186 24.18 8.75 -2.73
C ALA A 186 22.99 9.08 -3.62
N ILE A 187 22.39 8.07 -4.23
CA ILE A 187 21.15 8.24 -5.00
C ILE A 187 20.10 7.24 -4.55
N SER A 188 18.83 7.55 -4.79
CA SER A 188 17.73 6.67 -4.45
C SER A 188 16.58 6.81 -5.43
N PHE A 189 15.97 5.67 -5.80
CA PHE A 189 14.65 5.62 -6.42
C PHE A 189 13.64 5.06 -5.42
N TYR A 190 12.53 5.76 -5.25
CA TYR A 190 11.43 5.34 -4.39
C TYR A 190 10.08 5.83 -4.91
N ILE A 191 9.01 5.20 -4.44
CA ILE A 191 7.64 5.59 -4.77
C ILE A 191 7.09 6.50 -3.68
N GLN A 192 6.42 7.58 -4.08
CA GLN A 192 5.66 8.46 -3.20
C GLN A 192 4.29 8.73 -3.83
N SER A 193 3.25 8.08 -3.30
CA SER A 193 1.91 8.10 -3.89
C SER A 193 1.95 7.59 -5.34
N HIS A 194 1.56 8.41 -6.32
CA HIS A 194 1.51 8.07 -7.74
C HIS A 194 2.78 8.47 -8.51
N LYS A 195 3.88 8.76 -7.81
CA LYS A 195 5.11 9.26 -8.42
C LYS A 195 6.30 8.36 -8.13
N LEU A 196 7.14 8.17 -9.14
CA LEU A 196 8.52 7.73 -8.97
C LEU A 196 9.36 8.96 -8.65
N ILE A 197 10.06 8.91 -7.52
CA ILE A 197 10.99 9.94 -7.10
C ILE A 197 12.40 9.44 -7.32
N PHE A 198 13.22 10.27 -7.95
CA PHE A 198 14.66 10.11 -8.00
C PHE A 198 15.31 11.19 -7.14
N ALA A 199 16.05 10.78 -6.12
CA ALA A 199 16.74 11.67 -5.20
C ALA A 199 18.26 11.49 -5.28
N VAL A 200 18.98 12.60 -5.28
CA VAL A 200 20.43 12.67 -5.13
C VAL A 200 20.74 13.36 -3.80
N TYR A 201 21.57 12.72 -3.00
CA TYR A 201 22.02 13.20 -1.70
C TYR A 201 23.52 13.53 -1.78
N GLN A 202 23.85 14.77 -1.41
CA GLN A 202 25.23 15.22 -1.23
C GLN A 202 25.54 15.31 0.26
N LEU A 203 26.56 14.58 0.68
CA LEU A 203 27.05 14.58 2.05
C LEU A 203 28.15 15.65 2.19
N SER A 204 28.04 16.50 3.20
CA SER A 204 29.10 17.44 3.56
C SER A 204 29.33 17.43 5.07
N ASN A 205 30.60 17.51 5.48
CA ASN A 205 30.98 17.63 6.88
C ASN A 205 31.37 19.08 7.14
N ILE A 206 30.57 19.79 7.94
CA ILE A 206 30.80 21.18 8.31
C ILE A 206 30.96 21.23 9.83
N HIS A 207 32.19 21.49 10.30
CA HIS A 207 32.54 21.58 11.71
C HIS A 207 32.13 20.34 12.56
N GLY A 208 32.29 19.13 12.02
CA GLY A 208 31.94 17.89 12.71
C GLY A 208 30.45 17.54 12.66
N THR A 209 29.62 18.39 12.05
CA THR A 209 28.20 18.11 11.80
C THR A 209 28.02 17.66 10.35
N MET A 210 27.39 16.50 10.16
CA MET A 210 27.02 16.03 8.83
C MET A 210 25.78 16.79 8.33
N LYS A 211 25.91 17.45 7.19
CA LYS A 211 24.83 18.10 6.46
C LYS A 211 24.52 17.34 5.18
N PHE A 212 23.23 17.21 4.87
CA PHE A 212 22.73 16.55 3.68
C PHE A 212 22.01 17.57 2.79
N ASP A 213 22.52 17.78 1.59
CA ASP A 213 21.82 18.53 0.55
C ASP A 213 21.13 17.54 -0.40
N THR A 214 19.86 17.78 -0.72
CA THR A 214 19.05 16.86 -1.53
C THR A 214 18.49 17.56 -2.75
N VAL A 215 18.66 16.96 -3.92
CA VAL A 215 18.00 17.36 -5.17
C VAL A 215 17.13 16.20 -5.63
N GLN A 216 15.90 16.48 -6.02
CA GLN A 216 14.94 15.45 -6.43
C GLN A 216 14.29 15.79 -7.76
N ALA A 217 13.98 14.74 -8.53
CA ALA A 217 13.16 14.80 -9.72
C ALA A 217 12.06 13.74 -9.59
N GLU A 218 10.91 13.98 -10.21
CA GLU A 218 9.75 13.11 -10.11
C GLU A 218 9.12 12.85 -11.48
N ALA A 219 8.49 11.69 -11.63
CA ALA A 219 7.62 11.38 -12.74
C ALA A 219 6.37 10.63 -12.26
N SER A 220 5.21 11.03 -12.77
CA SER A 220 3.95 10.35 -12.49
C SER A 220 3.91 8.99 -13.17
N ILE A 221 3.50 7.96 -12.43
CA ILE A 221 3.26 6.61 -12.93
C ILE A 221 1.74 6.38 -12.96
N PRO A 222 1.12 6.23 -14.13
CA PRO A 222 -0.35 6.15 -14.25
C PRO A 222 -0.98 5.01 -13.45
N TRP A 223 -0.43 3.79 -13.56
CA TRP A 223 -1.01 2.61 -12.91
C TRP A 223 -1.00 2.70 -11.37
N LEU A 224 -0.06 3.44 -10.77
CA LEU A 224 -0.03 3.64 -9.32
C LEU A 224 -1.28 4.38 -8.85
N ASN A 225 -1.74 5.38 -9.60
CA ASN A 225 -2.95 6.11 -9.23
C ASN A 225 -4.17 5.19 -9.24
N GLU A 226 -4.32 4.34 -10.26
CA GLU A 226 -5.42 3.40 -10.38
C GLU A 226 -5.42 2.37 -9.23
N VAL A 227 -4.26 1.80 -8.93
CA VAL A 227 -4.08 0.87 -7.81
C VAL A 227 -4.41 1.53 -6.46
N LEU A 228 -3.97 2.77 -6.24
CA LEU A 228 -4.25 3.52 -5.01
C LEU A 228 -5.75 3.83 -4.84
N VAL A 229 -6.45 4.13 -5.94
CA VAL A 229 -7.91 4.30 -5.94
C VAL A 229 -8.58 2.97 -5.56
N LEU A 230 -8.21 1.85 -6.18
CA LEU A 230 -8.79 0.54 -5.88
C LEU A 230 -8.54 0.11 -4.44
N PHE A 231 -7.34 0.32 -3.90
CA PHE A 231 -7.07 0.13 -2.47
C PHE A 231 -7.99 0.98 -1.59
N THR A 232 -8.21 2.25 -1.96
CA THR A 232 -9.03 3.17 -1.17
C THR A 232 -10.50 2.78 -1.18
N VAL A 233 -11.04 2.40 -2.34
CA VAL A 233 -12.42 1.91 -2.46
C VAL A 233 -12.60 0.61 -1.68
N ALA A 234 -11.67 -0.34 -1.77
CA ALA A 234 -11.72 -1.58 -1.00
C ALA A 234 -11.65 -1.33 0.52
N LEU A 235 -10.77 -0.42 0.96
CA LEU A 235 -10.68 -0.02 2.36
C LEU A 235 -12.00 0.58 2.87
N GLN A 236 -12.60 1.48 2.10
CA GLN A 236 -13.86 2.12 2.47
C GLN A 236 -14.99 1.09 2.59
N LEU A 237 -15.13 0.20 1.60
CA LEU A 237 -16.16 -0.83 1.60
C LEU A 237 -15.99 -1.79 2.78
N CYS A 238 -14.76 -2.24 3.05
CA CYS A 238 -14.47 -3.14 4.17
C CYS A 238 -14.69 -2.45 5.53
N GLN A 239 -14.35 -1.16 5.65
CA GLN A 239 -14.59 -0.38 6.87
C GLN A 239 -16.08 -0.15 7.11
N GLN A 240 -16.86 0.16 6.07
CA GLN A 240 -18.31 0.32 6.18
C GLN A 240 -19.00 -0.94 6.70
N LEU A 241 -18.61 -2.12 6.18
CA LEU A 241 -19.13 -3.38 6.69
C LEU A 241 -18.69 -3.60 8.15
N LYS A 242 -17.43 -3.35 8.48
CA LYS A 242 -16.93 -3.48 9.86
C LYS A 242 -17.72 -2.58 10.83
N ASP A 243 -17.98 -1.33 10.46
CA ASP A 243 -18.75 -0.39 11.28
C ASP A 243 -20.18 -0.90 11.46
N LYS A 244 -20.82 -1.38 10.39
CA LYS A 244 -22.16 -1.96 10.45
C LYS A 244 -22.23 -3.16 11.39
N ILE A 245 -21.31 -4.12 11.27
CA ILE A 245 -21.25 -5.31 12.13
C ILE A 245 -20.98 -4.91 13.59
N SER A 246 -20.13 -3.92 13.82
CA SER A 246 -19.81 -3.42 15.16
C SER A 246 -21.03 -2.81 15.86
N VAL A 247 -21.90 -2.13 15.12
CA VAL A 247 -23.17 -1.61 15.66
C VAL A 247 -24.08 -2.76 16.07
N PHE A 248 -24.32 -3.74 15.20
CA PHE A 248 -25.18 -4.88 15.54
C PHE A 248 -24.62 -5.76 16.67
N ALA A 249 -23.30 -5.89 16.78
CA ALA A 249 -22.68 -6.63 17.86
C ALA A 249 -23.03 -6.06 19.24
N GLN A 250 -23.15 -4.73 19.37
CA GLN A 250 -23.53 -4.06 20.62
C GLN A 250 -24.98 -4.32 21.01
N TYR A 251 -25.87 -4.56 20.03
CA TYR A 251 -27.29 -4.84 20.32
C TYR A 251 -27.51 -6.24 20.87
N LYS A 252 -26.69 -7.22 20.48
CA LYS A 252 -26.75 -8.59 21.01
C LYS A 252 -26.52 -8.63 22.53
N ASP A 253 -25.63 -7.77 23.05
CA ASP A 253 -25.39 -7.59 24.48
C ASP A 253 -26.53 -6.85 25.20
N PHE A 254 -27.38 -6.15 24.45
CA PHE A 254 -28.46 -5.33 25.00
C PHE A 254 -29.78 -6.10 25.20
N THR A 255 -30.01 -7.19 24.46
CA THR A 255 -31.38 -7.71 24.27
C THR A 255 -31.94 -8.63 25.35
N ILE A 256 -31.17 -9.16 26.31
CA ILE A 256 -31.75 -10.06 27.33
C ILE A 256 -30.92 -9.91 28.63
N GLU A 257 -31.54 -9.58 29.76
CA GLU A 257 -30.96 -9.41 31.13
C GLU A 257 -30.39 -8.04 31.56
N SER A 258 -29.89 -7.19 30.66
CA SER A 258 -29.18 -5.96 31.09
C SER A 258 -30.07 -4.86 31.72
N ARG A 259 -31.40 -4.93 31.54
CA ARG A 259 -32.36 -4.02 32.17
C ARG A 259 -33.07 -4.57 33.41
N SER A 260 -33.02 -5.87 33.67
CA SER A 260 -33.70 -6.47 34.84
C SER A 260 -32.99 -6.19 36.17
N THR A 261 -31.69 -5.90 36.15
CA THR A 261 -30.89 -5.64 37.36
C THR A 261 -30.92 -4.19 37.84
N SER A 262 -31.39 -3.25 37.03
CA SER A 262 -31.42 -1.82 37.39
C SER A 262 -32.74 -1.35 38.02
N GLN A 263 -33.76 -2.22 38.13
CA GLN A 263 -35.06 -1.89 38.76
C GLN A 263 -35.33 -2.60 40.09
N GLN A 264 -34.38 -3.37 40.65
CA GLN A 264 -34.53 -4.03 41.96
C GLN A 264 -33.67 -3.42 43.08
N ALA A 265 -33.02 -2.29 42.84
CA ALA A 265 -32.34 -1.52 43.89
C ALA A 265 -33.13 -0.23 44.19
N CYS A 266 -34.24 -0.37 44.91
CA CYS A 266 -34.88 0.72 45.64
C CYS A 266 -35.52 0.17 46.91
#